data_AF-A0ABD6T4C7-F1
#
_entry.id   AF-A0ABD6T4C7-F1
#
_cell.length_a   1.000
_cell.length_b   1.000
_cell.length_c   1.000
_cell.angle_alpha   90.00
_cell.angle_beta   90.00
_cell.angle_gamma   90.00
#
_symmetry.space_group_name_H-M   'P 1'
#
loop_
_entity.id
_entity.type
_entity.pdbx_description
1 polymer ?
#
loop_
_entity_poly.entity_id
_entity_poly.type
_entity_poly.pdbx_seq_one_letter_code
_entity_poly.pdbx_strand_id
1 'polypeptide(L)'
;MWYSNLEGNRFISNLYNEAPSLLDVRIVAVKIEDEGKKISINFNMPKFADNPPKKWKDLNYNTVFVQLDFFDVQELTLKSSNDKYRGDINIELDKDGNFNINISGSVCMNIKADYGIIQSVSGYIDTIE
;
A
#
# COMPACT_ATOMS: atom_id res chain seq x y z
N MET A 1 -2.28 7.40 11.73
CA MET A 1 -1.45 7.21 10.51
C MET A 1 -2.19 6.25 9.59
N TRP A 2 -1.94 6.26 8.28
CA TRP A 2 -2.72 5.45 7.31
C TRP A 2 -2.77 3.95 7.64
N TYR A 3 -1.72 3.43 8.29
CA TYR A 3 -1.58 2.02 8.61
C TYR A 3 -2.12 1.61 9.99
N SER A 4 -2.51 2.57 10.84
CA SER A 4 -2.76 2.30 12.26
C SER A 4 -3.88 1.29 12.50
N ASN A 5 -4.93 1.34 11.69
CA ASN A 5 -6.09 0.45 11.79
C ASN A 5 -5.96 -0.83 10.98
N LEU A 6 -4.92 -0.96 10.15
CA LEU A 6 -4.67 -2.18 9.39
C LEU A 6 -4.07 -3.24 10.31
N GLU A 7 -4.52 -4.48 10.16
CA GLU A 7 -3.79 -5.59 10.77
C GLU A 7 -2.37 -5.68 10.20
N GLY A 8 -1.43 -6.19 11.00
CA GLY A 8 -0.02 -6.21 10.60
C GLY A 8 0.68 -4.84 10.64
N ASN A 9 0.06 -3.79 11.21
CA ASN A 9 0.63 -2.44 11.39
C ASN A 9 2.08 -2.43 11.93
N ARG A 10 2.45 -3.42 12.75
CA ARG A 10 3.80 -3.63 13.27
C ARG A 10 4.88 -3.71 12.18
N PHE A 11 4.55 -4.17 10.98
CA PHE A 11 5.50 -4.23 9.88
C PHE A 11 5.97 -2.84 9.47
N ILE A 12 5.08 -1.85 9.47
CA ILE A 12 5.41 -0.47 9.15
C ILE A 12 6.06 0.22 10.36
N SER A 13 5.49 0.08 11.56
CA SER A 13 6.02 0.76 12.75
C SER A 13 7.41 0.28 13.16
N ASN A 14 7.80 -0.94 12.81
CA ASN A 14 9.16 -1.44 13.06
C ASN A 14 10.19 -0.90 12.05
N LEU A 15 9.76 -0.51 10.85
CA LEU A 15 10.64 -0.03 9.78
C LEU A 15 10.84 1.48 9.82
N TYR A 16 9.84 2.22 10.29
CA TYR A 16 9.83 3.68 10.25
C TYR A 16 9.63 4.26 11.65
N ASN A 17 10.46 5.24 12.01
CA ASN A 17 10.23 6.02 13.22
C ASN A 17 8.97 6.87 13.07
N GLU A 18 8.78 7.41 11.86
CA GLU A 18 7.56 8.06 11.40
C GLU A 18 7.28 7.59 9.97
N ALA A 19 6.15 6.92 9.76
CA ALA A 19 5.81 6.41 8.44
C ALA A 19 5.50 7.59 7.50
N PRO A 20 6.09 7.63 6.29
CA PRO A 20 5.82 8.70 5.35
C PRO A 20 4.38 8.65 4.84
N SER A 21 3.82 9.81 4.53
CA SER A 21 2.59 9.92 3.75
C SER A 21 2.78 9.26 2.38
N LEU A 22 1.75 8.55 1.90
CA LEU A 22 1.81 7.84 0.63
C LEU A 22 1.48 8.80 -0.53
N LEU A 23 2.39 9.72 -0.82
CA LEU A 23 2.25 10.71 -1.88
C LEU A 23 3.08 10.31 -3.10
N ASP A 24 2.48 10.42 -4.29
CA ASP A 24 3.03 10.06 -5.61
C ASP A 24 3.80 8.72 -5.59
N VAL A 25 3.23 7.71 -4.93
CA VAL A 25 3.89 6.40 -4.83
C VAL A 25 3.74 5.61 -6.12
N ARG A 26 4.76 4.82 -6.46
CA ARG A 26 4.67 3.88 -7.59
C ARG A 26 3.71 2.75 -7.23
N ILE A 27 2.62 2.63 -7.97
CA ILE A 27 1.69 1.51 -7.86
C ILE A 27 2.20 0.38 -8.75
N VAL A 28 2.69 -0.70 -8.12
CA VAL A 28 3.29 -1.84 -8.81
C VAL A 28 2.21 -2.76 -9.39
N ALA A 29 1.14 -2.99 -8.63
CA ALA A 29 0.00 -3.78 -9.09
C ALA A 29 -1.26 -3.48 -8.28
N VAL A 30 -2.41 -3.62 -8.93
CA VAL A 30 -3.71 -3.79 -8.28
C VAL A 30 -4.26 -5.14 -8.74
N LYS A 31 -4.65 -6.00 -7.79
CA LYS A 31 -5.17 -7.34 -8.09
C LYS A 31 -6.59 -7.45 -7.57
N ILE A 32 -7.49 -7.85 -8.46
CA ILE A 32 -8.87 -8.20 -8.11
C ILE A 32 -8.91 -9.72 -7.97
N GLU A 33 -9.19 -10.19 -6.77
CA GLU A 33 -9.13 -11.60 -6.39
C GLU A 33 -10.47 -12.04 -5.78
N ASP A 34 -10.71 -13.36 -5.75
CA ASP A 34 -11.93 -13.97 -5.18
C ASP A 34 -13.23 -13.29 -5.64
N GLU A 35 -13.41 -13.22 -6.96
CA GLU A 35 -14.59 -12.60 -7.60
C GLU A 35 -14.83 -11.13 -7.15
N GLY A 36 -13.75 -10.43 -6.76
CA GLY A 36 -13.81 -9.03 -6.34
C GLY A 36 -13.99 -8.82 -4.85
N LYS A 37 -14.12 -9.89 -4.05
CA LYS A 37 -14.20 -9.79 -2.58
C LYS A 37 -12.89 -9.41 -1.94
N LYS A 38 -11.78 -9.64 -2.64
CA LYS A 38 -10.44 -9.28 -2.20
C LYS A 38 -9.77 -8.35 -3.21
N ILE A 39 -9.25 -7.23 -2.73
CA ILE A 39 -8.37 -6.35 -3.53
C ILE A 39 -7.00 -6.27 -2.88
N SER A 40 -5.96 -6.56 -3.66
CA SER A 40 -4.57 -6.41 -3.24
C SER A 40 -3.93 -5.20 -3.94
N ILE A 41 -3.37 -4.28 -3.17
CA ILE A 41 -2.66 -3.08 -3.64
C ILE A 41 -1.17 -3.23 -3.32
N ASN A 42 -0.35 -3.23 -4.36
CA ASN A 42 1.09 -3.35 -4.27
C ASN A 42 1.74 -2.02 -4.65
N PHE A 43 2.55 -1.45 -3.79
CA PHE A 43 3.23 -0.18 -4.05
C PHE A 43 4.60 -0.11 -3.40
N ASN A 44 5.40 0.83 -3.87
CA ASN A 44 6.68 1.17 -3.24
C ASN A 44 6.50 2.32 -2.26
N MET A 45 7.08 2.19 -1.07
CA MET A 45 7.12 3.29 -0.12
C MET A 45 7.92 4.46 -0.70
N PRO A 46 7.51 5.71 -0.43
CA PRO A 46 8.15 6.91 -0.99
C PRO A 46 9.54 7.19 -0.38
N LYS A 47 9.89 6.49 0.70
CA LYS A 47 11.17 6.61 1.39
C LYS A 47 11.61 5.21 1.84
N PHE A 48 12.91 4.94 1.72
CA PHE A 48 13.49 3.73 2.31
C PHE A 48 13.33 3.71 3.85
N ALA A 49 13.34 2.51 4.43
CA ALA A 49 13.12 2.32 5.87
C ALA A 49 14.19 3.02 6.71
N ASP A 50 13.80 3.58 7.86
CA ASP A 50 14.71 4.14 8.87
C ASP A 50 15.47 3.02 9.60
N ASN A 51 14.75 1.94 9.89
CA ASN A 51 15.23 0.77 10.62
C ASN A 51 15.13 -0.50 9.76
N PRO A 52 15.82 -0.58 8.60
CA PRO A 52 15.70 -1.75 7.73
C PRO A 52 16.34 -2.98 8.40
N PRO A 53 15.79 -4.19 8.16
CA PRO A 53 16.39 -5.44 8.59
C PRO A 53 17.83 -5.56 8.14
N LYS A 54 18.68 -6.22 8.94
CA LYS A 54 20.12 -6.40 8.63
C LYS A 54 20.35 -6.94 7.22
N LYS A 55 19.55 -7.94 6.81
CA LYS A 55 19.60 -8.52 5.46
C LYS A 55 19.47 -7.48 4.35
N TRP A 56 18.59 -6.48 4.50
CA TRP A 56 18.38 -5.45 3.48
C TRP A 56 19.59 -4.54 3.36
N LYS A 57 20.23 -4.20 4.49
CA LYS A 57 21.49 -3.45 4.51
C LYS A 57 22.61 -4.24 3.84
N ASP A 58 22.78 -5.50 4.22
CA ASP A 58 23.83 -6.37 3.69
C ASP A 58 23.70 -6.60 2.17
N LEU A 59 22.46 -6.55 1.63
CA LEU A 59 22.15 -6.70 0.21
C LEU A 59 21.99 -5.36 -0.53
N ASN A 60 22.24 -4.23 0.13
CA ASN A 60 22.10 -2.88 -0.43
C ASN A 60 20.73 -2.61 -1.09
N TYR A 61 19.65 -3.10 -0.48
CA TYR A 61 18.30 -2.76 -0.93
C TYR A 61 18.05 -1.25 -0.79
N ASN A 62 17.35 -0.67 -1.75
CA ASN A 62 17.06 0.77 -1.81
C ASN A 62 15.55 1.09 -1.79
N THR A 63 14.69 0.08 -1.94
CA THR A 63 13.24 0.25 -2.02
C THR A 63 12.53 -0.65 -1.03
N VAL A 64 11.46 -0.14 -0.43
CA VAL A 64 10.52 -0.91 0.40
C VAL A 64 9.24 -1.13 -0.39
N PHE A 65 8.88 -2.39 -0.57
CA PHE A 65 7.65 -2.83 -1.21
C PHE A 65 6.61 -3.20 -0.15
N VAL A 66 5.38 -2.76 -0.34
CA VAL A 66 4.26 -3.06 0.53
C VAL A 66 3.12 -3.65 -0.28
N GLN A 67 2.54 -4.73 0.26
CA GLN A 67 1.26 -5.27 -0.19
C GLN A 67 0.22 -5.06 0.90
N LEU A 68 -0.88 -4.41 0.53
CA LEU A 68 -2.09 -4.29 1.34
C LEU A 68 -3.19 -5.15 0.73
N ASP A 69 -3.88 -5.91 1.56
CA ASP A 69 -5.03 -6.70 1.14
C ASP A 69 -6.28 -6.17 1.86
N PHE A 70 -7.35 -5.96 1.10
CA PHE A 70 -8.67 -5.56 1.61
C PHE A 70 -9.69 -6.64 1.27
N PHE A 71 -10.56 -6.95 2.23
CA PHE A 71 -11.50 -8.06 2.18
C PHE A 71 -12.94 -7.59 2.42
N ASP A 72 -13.89 -8.43 2.02
CA ASP A 72 -15.32 -8.12 2.05
C ASP A 72 -15.61 -6.77 1.39
N VAL A 73 -15.07 -6.64 0.17
CA VAL A 73 -15.14 -5.43 -0.65
C VAL A 73 -16.58 -5.19 -1.09
N GLN A 74 -17.09 -4.02 -0.73
CA GLN A 74 -18.44 -3.56 -0.99
C GLN A 74 -18.51 -2.71 -2.27
N GLU A 75 -17.46 -1.92 -2.50
CA GLU A 75 -17.36 -1.03 -3.65
C GLU A 75 -15.94 -1.03 -4.21
N LEU A 76 -15.83 -1.05 -5.53
CA LEU A 76 -14.57 -0.88 -6.26
C LEU A 76 -14.81 0.00 -7.49
N THR A 77 -13.99 1.03 -7.62
CA THR A 77 -13.79 1.74 -8.89
C THR A 77 -12.31 1.75 -9.21
N LEU A 78 -11.94 1.50 -10.47
CA LEU A 78 -10.55 1.54 -10.93
C LEU A 78 -10.49 2.16 -12.33
N LYS A 79 -9.64 3.15 -12.49
CA LYS A 79 -9.33 3.79 -13.78
C LYS A 79 -7.83 4.06 -13.85
N SER A 80 -7.23 3.77 -15.01
CA SER A 80 -5.87 4.20 -15.33
C SER A 80 -5.86 5.21 -16.48
N SER A 81 -4.95 6.18 -16.44
CA SER A 81 -4.82 7.22 -17.47
C SER A 81 -3.56 7.13 -18.33
N ASN A 82 -2.53 6.42 -17.90
CA ASN A 82 -1.30 6.14 -18.67
C ASN A 82 -0.59 4.88 -18.12
N ASP A 83 0.59 4.55 -18.64
CA ASP A 83 1.40 3.37 -18.26
C ASP A 83 2.39 3.61 -17.10
N LYS A 84 2.50 4.85 -16.61
CA LYS A 84 3.30 5.22 -15.43
C LYS A 84 2.40 5.24 -14.21
N TYR A 85 2.10 4.05 -13.68
CA TYR A 85 1.19 3.90 -12.53
C TYR A 85 1.75 4.51 -11.24
N ARG A 86 1.18 5.64 -10.86
CA ARG A 86 1.48 6.40 -9.64
C ARG A 86 0.21 7.02 -9.08
N GLY A 87 0.23 7.29 -7.78
CA GLY A 87 -0.82 8.06 -7.14
C GLY A 87 -0.58 8.26 -5.65
N ASP A 88 -1.37 9.14 -5.07
CA ASP A 88 -1.47 9.34 -3.64
C ASP A 88 -2.43 8.28 -3.07
N ILE A 89 -2.11 7.66 -1.95
CA ILE A 89 -2.96 6.66 -1.29
C ILE A 89 -3.44 7.22 0.05
N ASN A 90 -4.75 7.36 0.19
CA ASN A 90 -5.42 7.73 1.43
C ASN A 90 -6.23 6.55 1.95
N ILE A 91 -6.11 6.26 3.24
CA ILE A 91 -6.77 5.13 3.92
C ILE A 91 -7.36 5.65 5.21
N GLU A 92 -8.67 5.54 5.34
CA GLU A 92 -9.44 6.01 6.50
C GLU A 92 -10.51 4.98 6.89
N LEU A 93 -10.97 5.03 8.13
CA LEU A 93 -12.18 4.32 8.55
C LEU A 93 -13.36 5.29 8.47
N ASP A 94 -14.50 4.82 7.95
CA ASP A 94 -15.76 5.54 8.13
C ASP A 94 -16.33 5.38 9.55
N LYS A 95 -17.48 6.01 9.78
CA LYS A 95 -18.18 5.97 11.07
C LYS A 95 -18.68 4.58 11.44
N ASP A 96 -18.84 3.71 10.46
CA ASP A 96 -19.34 2.35 10.63
C ASP A 96 -18.18 1.35 10.79
N GLY A 97 -16.93 1.82 10.70
CA GLY A 97 -15.72 1.01 10.85
C GLY A 97 -15.24 0.37 9.55
N ASN A 98 -15.83 0.69 8.39
CA ASN A 98 -15.34 0.19 7.11
C ASN A 98 -14.14 1.01 6.65
N PHE A 99 -13.20 0.37 5.97
CA PHE A 99 -12.12 1.04 5.26
C PHE A 99 -12.62 1.74 4.01
N ASN A 100 -12.27 3.01 3.87
CA ASN A 100 -12.33 3.77 2.64
C ASN A 100 -10.90 4.01 2.15
N ILE A 101 -10.61 3.50 0.96
CA ILE A 101 -9.31 3.67 0.31
C ILE A 101 -9.51 4.48 -0.95
N ASN A 102 -8.79 5.60 -1.05
CA ASN A 102 -8.77 6.43 -2.24
C ASN A 102 -7.35 6.48 -2.78
N ILE A 103 -7.20 6.18 -4.07
CA ILE A 103 -5.98 6.43 -4.83
C ILE A 103 -6.27 7.51 -5.89
N SER A 104 -5.46 8.57 -5.91
CA SER A 104 -5.57 9.64 -6.91
C SER A 104 -4.26 9.83 -7.65
N GLY A 105 -4.28 9.82 -8.98
CA GLY A 105 -3.09 9.99 -9.80
C GLY A 105 -3.29 9.46 -11.21
N SER A 106 -2.28 8.79 -11.76
CA SER A 106 -2.45 8.05 -13.01
C SER A 106 -3.22 6.74 -12.81
N VAL A 107 -3.22 6.22 -11.59
CA VAL A 107 -4.19 5.24 -11.09
C VAL A 107 -5.19 5.98 -10.21
N CYS A 108 -6.45 5.97 -10.60
CA CYS A 108 -7.56 6.47 -9.80
C CYS A 108 -8.40 5.29 -9.32
N MET A 109 -8.50 5.11 -8.00
CA MET A 109 -9.20 3.98 -7.42
C MET A 109 -9.98 4.41 -6.18
N ASN A 110 -11.16 3.83 -5.98
CA ASN A 110 -11.86 3.87 -4.69
C ASN A 110 -12.23 2.45 -4.30
N ILE A 111 -11.97 2.09 -3.04
CA ILE A 111 -12.41 0.84 -2.42
C ILE A 111 -13.16 1.16 -1.14
N LYS A 112 -14.28 0.46 -0.94
CA LYS A 112 -14.90 0.30 0.37
C LYS A 112 -14.84 -1.16 0.79
N ALA A 113 -14.32 -1.46 1.98
CA ALA A 113 -14.08 -2.81 2.47
C ALA A 113 -14.26 -2.90 3.99
N ASP A 114 -14.63 -4.07 4.51
CA ASP A 114 -14.82 -4.27 5.96
C ASP A 114 -13.48 -4.44 6.69
N TYR A 115 -12.51 -5.09 6.03
CA TYR A 115 -11.26 -5.48 6.66
C TYR A 115 -10.04 -5.17 5.79
N GLY A 116 -8.93 -4.80 6.44
CA GLY A 116 -7.68 -4.42 5.79
C GLY A 116 -6.45 -4.90 6.57
N ILE A 117 -5.48 -5.45 5.85
CA ILE A 117 -4.24 -6.00 6.42
C ILE A 117 -3.03 -5.58 5.58
N ILE A 118 -1.92 -5.30 6.26
CA ILE A 118 -0.60 -5.25 5.65
C ILE A 118 -0.13 -6.69 5.47
N GLN A 119 -0.41 -7.25 4.30
CA GLN A 119 -0.15 -8.65 3.99
C GLN A 119 1.35 -8.96 3.97
N SER A 120 2.16 -8.05 3.40
CA SER A 120 3.61 -8.21 3.42
C SER A 120 4.35 -6.89 3.25
N VAL A 121 5.58 -6.86 3.79
CA VAL A 121 6.55 -5.81 3.54
C VAL A 121 7.88 -6.46 3.19
N SER A 122 8.47 -6.06 2.08
CA SER A 122 9.76 -6.59 1.61
C SER A 122 10.65 -5.46 1.12
N GLY A 123 11.94 -5.76 0.94
CA GLY A 123 12.90 -4.83 0.36
C GLY A 123 13.50 -5.45 -0.88
N TYR A 124 13.88 -4.61 -1.84
CA TYR A 124 14.58 -5.05 -3.04
C TYR A 124 15.44 -3.91 -3.61
N ILE A 125 16.22 -4.22 -4.65
CA ILE A 125 16.90 -3.21 -5.46
C ILE A 125 15.96 -2.83 -6.60
N ASP A 126 15.38 -1.63 -6.54
CA ASP A 126 14.71 -1.04 -7.70
C ASP A 126 15.74 -0.29 -8.55
N THR A 127 15.78 -0.62 -9.84
CA THR A 127 16.66 0.01 -10.83
C THR A 127 15.88 0.92 -11.79
N ILE A 128 14.58 1.10 -11.56
CA ILE A 128 13.65 1.82 -12.45
C ILE A 128 13.34 3.24 -11.94
N GLU A 129 13.98 3.69 -10.86
CA GLU A 129 13.92 5.10 -10.41
C GLU A 129 14.86 6.02 -11.21
#